data_AF-M0ILY7-F1
#
_entry.id   AF-M0ILY7-F1
#
_cell.length_a   1.000
_cell.length_b   1.000
_cell.length_c   1.000
_cell.angle_alpha   90.00
_cell.angle_beta   90.00
_cell.angle_gamma   90.00
#
_symmetry.space_group_name_H-M   'P 1'
#
loop_
_entity.id
_entity.type
_entity.pdbx_description
1 polymer ?
#
loop_
_entity_poly.entity_id
_entity_poly.type
_entity_poly.pdbx_seq_one_letter_code
_entity_poly.pdbx_strand_id
1 'polypeptide(L)'
;MLFLFLKFVLGTASFVLVSVLGPLSLGFIAVPLYYDQPDVFVGITGVVQVETLPDALGVAVVGFLLLVVSLHVFNLAARLSGRIAKALLAPGDLRPV
;
A
#
# COMPACT_ATOMS: atom_id res chain seq x y z
N MET A 1 3.44 4.01 -28.63
CA MET A 1 4.57 3.67 -27.74
C MET A 1 4.48 4.36 -26.37
N LEU A 2 4.31 5.69 -26.31
CA LEU A 2 4.18 6.43 -25.04
C LEU A 2 3.06 5.90 -24.11
N PHE A 3 1.90 5.55 -24.68
CA PHE A 3 0.78 4.94 -23.93
C PHE A 3 1.20 3.65 -23.20
N LEU A 4 1.89 2.75 -23.91
CA LEU A 4 2.34 1.46 -23.35
C LEU A 4 3.37 1.68 -22.24
N PHE A 5 4.32 2.59 -22.46
CA PHE A 5 5.35 2.93 -21.48
C PHE A 5 4.74 3.51 -20.19
N LEU A 6 3.80 4.45 -20.32
CA LEU A 6 3.13 5.05 -19.16
C LEU A 6 2.31 4.02 -18.38
N LYS A 7 1.64 3.10 -19.09
CA LYS A 7 0.86 2.02 -18.49
C LYS A 7 1.76 1.00 -17.75
N PHE A 8 2.96 0.76 -18.28
CA PHE A 8 3.97 -0.06 -17.62
C PHE A 8 4.45 0.59 -16.32
N VAL A 9 4.89 1.87 -16.35
CA VAL A 9 5.35 2.59 -15.15
C VAL A 9 4.26 2.64 -14.08
N LEU A 10 3.01 2.92 -14.48
CA LEU A 10 1.87 2.96 -13.58
C LEU A 10 1.56 1.60 -12.95
N GLY A 11 1.70 0.52 -13.74
CA GLY A 11 1.56 -0.85 -13.25
C GLY A 11 2.64 -1.20 -12.21
N THR A 12 3.90 -0.91 -12.51
CA THR A 12 5.03 -1.14 -11.60
C THR A 12 4.87 -0.34 -10.31
N ALA A 13 4.50 0.94 -10.40
CA ALA A 13 4.25 1.77 -9.22
C ALA A 13 3.14 1.18 -8.34
N SER A 14 2.04 0.74 -8.95
CA SER A 14 0.91 0.12 -8.22
C SER A 14 1.33 -1.20 -7.56
N PHE A 15 2.10 -2.02 -8.26
CA PHE A 15 2.63 -3.28 -7.74
C PHE A 15 3.53 -3.05 -6.53
N VAL A 16 4.49 -2.11 -6.62
CA VAL A 16 5.36 -1.74 -5.51
C VAL A 16 4.54 -1.23 -4.33
N LEU A 17 3.54 -0.37 -4.58
CA LEU A 17 2.71 0.19 -3.52
C LEU A 17 1.98 -0.92 -2.75
N VAL A 18 1.38 -1.87 -3.45
CA VAL A 18 0.66 -3.00 -2.82
C VAL A 18 1.63 -3.95 -2.12
N SER A 19 2.76 -4.27 -2.75
CA SER A 19 3.76 -5.20 -2.21
C SER A 19 4.46 -4.67 -0.96
N VAL A 20 4.55 -3.34 -0.81
CA VAL A 20 5.11 -2.71 0.40
C VAL A 20 4.02 -2.51 1.45
N LEU A 21 2.97 -1.76 1.13
CA LEU A 21 1.98 -1.33 2.12
C LEU A 21 1.08 -2.48 2.61
N GLY A 22 0.73 -3.41 1.72
CA GLY A 22 -0.14 -4.55 2.07
C GLY A 22 0.52 -5.43 3.14
N PRO A 23 1.67 -6.05 2.84
CA PRO A 23 2.39 -6.87 3.81
C PRO A 23 2.80 -6.12 5.07
N LEU A 24 3.24 -4.85 4.99
CA LEU A 24 3.58 -4.07 6.18
C LEU A 24 2.38 -3.86 7.10
N SER A 25 1.22 -3.47 6.56
CA SER A 25 0.00 -3.29 7.36
C SER A 25 -0.42 -4.59 8.02
N LEU A 26 -0.47 -5.67 7.24
CA LEU A 26 -0.90 -6.99 7.71
C LEU A 26 0.07 -7.57 8.73
N GLY A 27 1.37 -7.38 8.53
CA GLY A 27 2.40 -7.78 9.49
C GLY A 27 2.16 -7.10 10.83
N PHE A 28 2.00 -5.78 10.86
CA PHE A 28 1.73 -5.07 12.11
C PHE A 28 0.41 -5.46 12.78
N ILE A 29 -0.66 -5.69 12.00
CA ILE A 29 -1.93 -6.20 12.53
C ILE A 29 -1.76 -7.61 13.14
N ALA A 30 -0.89 -8.43 12.55
CA ALA A 30 -0.64 -9.80 13.00
C ALA A 30 0.33 -9.91 14.18
N VAL A 31 0.94 -8.81 14.65
CA VAL A 31 1.88 -8.80 15.78
C VAL A 31 1.39 -9.55 17.03
N PRO A 32 0.12 -9.41 17.48
CA PRO A 32 -0.38 -10.15 18.64
C PRO A 32 -0.37 -11.68 18.49
N LEU A 33 -0.25 -12.19 17.27
CA LEU A 33 -0.21 -13.64 17.01
C LEU A 33 1.18 -14.25 17.20
N TYR A 34 2.24 -13.45 17.12
CA TYR A 34 3.61 -13.96 17.11
C TYR A 34 4.60 -13.16 17.97
N TYR A 35 4.11 -12.22 18.81
CA TYR A 35 4.95 -11.43 19.71
C TYR A 35 5.76 -12.27 20.71
N ASP A 36 5.29 -13.47 21.06
CA ASP A 36 5.92 -14.38 22.02
C ASP A 36 6.92 -15.36 21.37
N GLN A 37 7.25 -15.15 20.09
CA GLN A 37 8.20 -16.01 19.38
C GLN A 37 9.64 -15.50 19.53
N PRO A 38 10.57 -16.29 20.07
CA PRO A 38 11.93 -15.85 20.42
C PRO A 38 12.83 -15.48 19.22
N ASP A 39 12.37 -15.72 17.99
CA ASP A 39 13.11 -15.43 16.75
C ASP A 39 12.41 -14.40 15.83
N VAL A 40 11.28 -13.82 16.26
CA VAL A 40 10.52 -12.86 15.45
C VAL A 40 10.56 -11.48 16.06
N PHE A 41 11.50 -10.67 15.58
CA PHE A 41 11.63 -9.27 15.98
C PHE A 41 10.63 -8.40 15.24
N VAL A 42 9.70 -7.80 15.98
CA VAL A 42 8.81 -6.75 15.48
C VAL A 42 9.12 -5.43 16.17
N GLY A 43 9.90 -4.60 15.47
CA GLY A 43 10.36 -3.31 15.95
C GLY A 43 11.55 -2.82 15.15
N ILE A 44 12.00 -1.60 15.44
CA ILE A 44 13.32 -1.14 15.01
C ILE A 44 14.30 -1.72 16.03
N THR A 45 15.14 -2.64 15.59
CA THR A 45 16.14 -3.31 16.45
C THR A 45 16.93 -2.27 17.24
N GLY A 46 16.79 -2.27 18.57
CA GLY A 46 17.47 -1.33 19.46
C GLY A 46 16.70 -0.06 19.86
N VAL A 47 15.45 0.14 19.42
CA VAL A 47 14.64 1.32 19.79
C VAL A 47 13.34 0.95 20.50
N VAL A 48 12.57 -0.01 19.97
CA VAL A 48 11.30 -0.46 20.58
C VAL A 48 11.22 -1.98 20.47
N GLN A 49 11.10 -2.66 21.61
CA GLN A 49 10.86 -4.09 21.70
C GLN A 49 9.42 -4.34 22.16
N VAL A 50 8.72 -5.23 21.46
CA VAL A 50 7.36 -5.64 21.80
C VAL A 50 7.47 -6.95 22.57
N GLU A 51 7.49 -6.86 23.90
CA GLU A 51 7.64 -8.02 24.78
C GLU A 51 6.33 -8.39 25.49
N THR A 52 5.35 -7.49 25.45
CA THR A 52 4.09 -7.66 26.17
C THR A 52 2.88 -7.63 25.24
N LEU A 53 1.81 -8.29 25.67
CA LEU A 53 0.55 -8.32 24.93
C LEU A 53 -0.07 -6.92 24.73
N PRO A 54 -0.09 -6.01 25.72
CA PRO A 54 -0.53 -4.63 25.51
C PRO A 54 0.28 -3.88 24.44
N ASP A 55 1.60 -4.05 24.41
CA ASP A 55 2.46 -3.42 23.39
C ASP A 55 2.12 -3.97 22.00
N ALA A 56 1.93 -5.29 21.89
CA ALA A 56 1.54 -5.96 20.66
C ALA A 56 0.19 -5.44 20.12
N LEU A 57 -0.78 -5.20 21.00
CA LEU A 57 -2.06 -4.59 20.64
C LEU A 57 -1.88 -3.14 20.16
N GLY A 58 -0.99 -2.37 20.81
CA GLY A 58 -0.64 -1.02 20.36
C GLY A 58 -0.10 -1.01 18.93
N VAL A 59 0.82 -1.93 18.60
CA VAL A 59 1.36 -2.07 17.24
C VAL A 59 0.29 -2.54 16.25
N ALA A 60 -0.61 -3.44 16.65
CA ALA A 60 -1.73 -3.86 15.80
C ALA A 60 -2.67 -2.70 15.43
N VAL A 61 -2.95 -1.80 16.38
CA VAL A 61 -3.72 -0.57 16.12
C VAL A 61 -2.99 0.33 15.13
N VAL A 62 -1.66 0.51 15.29
CA VAL A 62 -0.84 1.25 14.33
C VAL A 62 -0.89 0.60 12.94
N GLY A 63 -0.79 -0.72 12.86
CA GLY A 63 -0.94 -1.48 11.63
C GLY A 63 -2.31 -1.29 10.97
N PHE A 64 -3.38 -1.26 11.76
CA PHE A 64 -4.73 -0.98 11.26
C PHE A 64 -4.87 0.45 10.72
N LEU A 65 -4.32 1.45 11.41
CA LEU A 65 -4.28 2.81 10.90
C LEU A 65 -3.47 2.91 9.60
N LEU A 66 -2.33 2.20 9.54
CA LEU A 66 -1.51 2.10 8.33
C LEU A 66 -2.28 1.46 7.18
N LEU A 67 -3.09 0.44 7.45
CA LEU A 67 -3.97 -0.17 6.45
C LEU A 67 -4.99 0.83 5.90
N VAL A 68 -5.65 1.60 6.78
CA VAL A 68 -6.60 2.65 6.38
C VAL A 68 -5.92 3.71 5.51
N VAL A 69 -4.74 4.18 5.91
CA VAL A 69 -3.94 5.12 5.12
C VAL A 69 -3.58 4.50 3.76
N SER A 70 -3.14 3.25 3.75
CA SER A 70 -2.78 2.51 2.54
C SER A 70 -3.95 2.41 1.56
N LEU A 71 -5.15 2.13 2.06
CA LEU A 71 -6.38 2.13 1.25
C LEU A 71 -6.66 3.51 0.61
N HIS A 72 -6.41 4.61 1.32
CA HIS A 72 -6.53 5.94 0.75
C HIS A 72 -5.50 6.17 -0.37
N VAL A 73 -4.26 5.73 -0.17
CA VAL A 73 -3.22 5.83 -1.21
C VAL A 73 -3.57 4.96 -2.42
N PHE A 74 -4.04 3.72 -2.23
CA PHE A 74 -4.50 2.85 -3.31
C PHE A 74 -5.67 3.47 -4.07
N ASN A 75 -6.63 4.07 -3.37
CA ASN A 75 -7.77 4.74 -4.01
C ASN A 75 -7.33 5.98 -4.81
N LEU A 76 -6.36 6.75 -4.29
CA LEU A 76 -5.77 7.87 -5.02
C LEU A 76 -5.02 7.40 -6.28
N ALA A 77 -4.24 6.33 -6.17
CA ALA A 77 -3.55 5.71 -7.31
C ALA A 77 -4.55 5.21 -8.37
N ALA A 78 -5.63 4.56 -7.95
CA ALA A 78 -6.71 4.12 -8.84
C ALA A 78 -7.40 5.29 -9.55
N ARG A 79 -7.67 6.39 -8.83
CA ARG A 79 -8.22 7.62 -9.43
C ARG A 79 -7.28 8.25 -10.44
N LEU A 80 -5.98 8.32 -10.15
CA LEU A 80 -4.98 8.82 -11.09
C LEU A 80 -4.94 7.96 -12.36
N SER A 81 -4.92 6.63 -12.18
CA SER A 81 -4.96 5.67 -13.27
C SER A 81 -6.19 5.87 -14.17
N GLY A 82 -7.37 6.04 -13.57
CA GLY A 82 -8.61 6.32 -14.30
C GLY A 82 -8.56 7.66 -15.06
N ARG A 83 -7.96 8.71 -14.47
CA ARG A 83 -7.79 10.01 -15.15
C ARG A 83 -6.86 9.90 -16.37
N ILE A 84 -5.73 9.22 -16.21
CA ILE A 84 -4.76 8.99 -17.31
C ILE A 84 -5.43 8.18 -18.42
N ALA A 85 -6.14 7.10 -18.08
CA ALA A 85 -6.86 6.29 -19.05
C ALA A 85 -7.92 7.11 -19.81
N LYS A 86 -8.73 7.92 -19.12
CA LYS A 86 -9.73 8.78 -19.75
C LYS A 86 -9.11 9.84 -20.66
N ALA A 87 -8.01 10.48 -20.24
CA ALA A 87 -7.33 11.47 -21.05
C ALA A 87 -6.74 10.86 -22.35
N LEU A 88 -6.28 9.61 -22.29
CA LEU A 88 -5.69 8.91 -23.42
C LEU A 88 -6.73 8.23 -24.32
N LEU A 89 -7.93 7.94 -23.80
CA LEU A 89 -9.06 7.36 -24.54
C LEU A 89 -10.07 8.41 -25.01
N ALA A 90 -9.91 9.68 -24.62
CA ALA A 90 -10.75 10.77 -25.10
C ALA A 90 -10.68 10.79 -26.64
N PRO A 91 -11.81 10.57 -27.34
CA PRO A 91 -11.82 10.63 -28.80
C PRO A 91 -11.28 11.99 -29.22
N GLY A 92 -10.17 11.99 -29.98
CA GLY A 92 -9.77 13.17 -30.72
C GLY A 92 -10.96 13.58 -31.58
N ASP A 93 -11.34 14.85 -31.51
CA ASP A 93 -12.27 15.59 -32.37
C ASP A 93 -12.38 14.98 -33.79
N LEU A 94 -13.19 13.94 -33.94
CA LEU A 94 -13.76 13.55 -35.22
C LEU A 94 -14.90 14.53 -35.41
N ARG A 95 -14.54 15.70 -35.93
CA ARG A 95 -15.50 16.71 -36.39
C ARG A 95 -16.52 15.99 -37.28
N PRO A 96 -17.83 16.08 -36.97
CA PRO A 96 -18.82 15.75 -37.97
C PRO A 96 -18.77 16.85 -39.04
N VAL A 97 -18.31 16.44 -40.23
CA VAL A 97 -18.53 17.00 -41.59
C VAL A 97 -18.44 18.51 -41.76
#